data_AF-A0A8S2TGB3-F1
#
_entry.id   AF-A0A8S2TGB3-F1
#
_cell.length_a   1.000
_cell.length_b   1.000
_cell.length_c   1.000
_cell.angle_alpha   90.00
_cell.angle_beta   90.00
_cell.angle_gamma   90.00
#
_symmetry.space_group_name_H-M   'P 1'
#
loop_
_entity.id
_entity.type
_entity.pdbx_description
1 polymer ?
#
loop_
_entity_poly.entity_id
_entity_poly.type
_entity_poly.pdbx_seq_one_letter_code
_entity_poly.pdbx_strand_id
1 'polypeptide(L)' 'HNRIACIYVKCVANPKYYILFSHGNAVDLGQMAGFFIVLGSRLQCNIFSYDYSGYGASHGKANEKNMYADIEAT' A
#
# COMPACT_ATOMS: atom_id res chain seq x y z
N HIS A 1 14.67 -11.06 8.25
CA HIS A 1 13.21 -10.96 8.00
C HIS A 1 12.87 -9.50 7.77
N ASN A 2 12.45 -9.15 6.55
CA ASN A 2 12.03 -7.78 6.22
C ASN A 2 10.55 -7.65 6.62
N ARG A 3 10.22 -6.68 7.47
CA ARG A 3 8.84 -6.40 7.87
C ARG A 3 8.37 -5.18 7.11
N ILE A 4 7.36 -5.37 6.27
CA ILE A 4 6.71 -4.32 5.50
C ILE A 4 5.41 -3.91 6.19
N ALA A 5 5.25 -2.63 6.48
CA ALA A 5 3.99 -2.08 6.94
C ALA A 5 3.00 -2.03 5.78
N CYS A 6 1.74 -2.36 6.06
CA CYS A 6 0.68 -2.29 5.06
C CYS A 6 -0.60 -1.71 5.67
N ILE A 7 -1.43 -1.17 4.79
CA ILE A 7 -2.78 -0.71 5.12
C ILE A 7 -3.77 -1.43 4.21
N TYR A 8 -4.85 -1.91 4.83
CA TYR A 8 -5.98 -2.48 4.12
C TYR A 8 -7.22 -1.66 4.45
N VAL A 9 -7.84 -1.12 3.40
CA VAL A 9 -9.06 -0.30 3.51
C VAL A 9 -10.23 -1.07 2.91
N LYS A 10 -11.13 -1.52 3.78
CA LYS A 10 -12.37 -2.19 3.40
C LYS A 10 -13.46 -1.16 3.17
N CYS A 11 -13.77 -0.87 1.91
CA CYS A 11 -14.85 0.04 1.53
C CYS A 11 -16.16 -0.70 1.21
N VAL A 12 -16.08 -1.96 0.80
CA VAL A 12 -17.24 -2.77 0.40
C VAL A 12 -17.19 -4.18 1.00
N ALA A 13 -18.37 -4.74 1.29
CA ALA A 13 -18.48 -6.06 1.91
C ALA A 13 -18.16 -7.21 0.94
N ASN A 14 -18.52 -7.06 -0.33
CA ASN A 14 -18.30 -8.06 -1.39
C ASN A 14 -17.70 -7.39 -2.64
N PRO A 15 -16.41 -7.02 -2.62
CA PRO A 15 -15.76 -6.36 -3.75
C PRO A 15 -15.68 -7.31 -4.96
N LYS A 16 -16.01 -6.78 -6.14
CA LYS A 16 -15.71 -7.46 -7.40
C LYS A 16 -14.23 -7.32 -7.79
N TYR A 17 -13.59 -6.25 -7.33
CA TYR A 17 -12.21 -5.91 -7.66
C TYR A 17 -11.45 -5.40 -6.43
N TYR A 18 -10.14 -5.58 -6.45
CA TYR A 18 -9.20 -5.08 -5.45
C TYR A 18 -8.19 -4.17 -6.15
N ILE A 19 -7.82 -3.08 -5.50
CA ILE A 19 -6.75 -2.21 -5.97
C ILE A 19 -5.53 -2.44 -5.07
N LEU A 20 -4.45 -2.92 -5.69
CA LEU A 20 -3.13 -2.87 -5.11
C LEU A 20 -2.50 -1.52 -5.46
N PHE A 21 -2.27 -0.67 -4.46
CA PHE A 21 -1.75 0.67 -4.64
C PHE A 21 -0.33 0.78 -4.09
N SER A 22 0.63 1.02 -4.99
CA SER A 22 2.01 1.35 -4.64
C SER A 22 2.11 2.87 -4.45
N HIS A 23 2.47 3.33 -3.25
CA HIS A 23 2.53 4.76 -2.96
C HIS A 23 3.71 5.45 -3.66
N GLY A 24 3.62 6.78 -3.80
CA GLY A 24 4.72 7.60 -4.35
C GLY A 24 5.86 7.80 -3.34
N ASN A 25 7.05 8.15 -3.84
CA ASN A 25 8.21 8.48 -2.99
C ASN A 25 7.89 9.62 -2.01
N ALA A 26 8.44 9.54 -0.79
CA ALA A 26 8.28 10.52 0.31
C ALA A 26 6.85 10.70 0.87
N VAL A 27 5.96 9.72 0.67
CA VAL A 27 4.60 9.71 1.22
C VAL A 27 4.46 8.57 2.22
N ASP A 28 3.75 8.79 3.33
CA ASP A 28 3.41 7.74 4.29
C ASP A 28 1.98 7.19 4.10
N LEU A 29 1.76 5.92 4.44
CA LEU A 29 0.46 5.26 4.32
C LEU A 29 -0.64 5.91 5.17
N GLY A 30 -0.29 6.54 6.28
CA GLY A 30 -1.25 7.21 7.17
C GLY A 30 -1.87 8.44 6.50
N GLN A 31 -1.05 9.26 5.85
CA GLN A 31 -1.50 10.40 5.04
C GLN A 31 -2.40 9.97 3.87
N MET A 32 -2.13 8.80 3.29
CA MET A 32 -2.89 8.27 2.14
C MET A 32 -4.20 7.57 2.51
N ALA A 33 -4.42 7.25 3.79
CA ALA A 33 -5.61 6.51 4.23
C ALA A 33 -6.93 7.19 3.86
N GLY A 34 -7.02 8.52 4.02
CA GLY A 34 -8.22 9.29 3.65
C GLY A 34 -8.50 9.24 2.14
N PHE A 35 -7.44 9.30 1.32
CA PHE A 35 -7.55 9.15 -0.13
C PHE A 35 -8.07 7.75 -0.51
N PHE A 36 -7.57 6.69 0.13
CA PHE A 36 -8.01 5.32 -0.14
C PHE A 36 -9.49 5.10 0.19
N ILE A 37 -10.01 5.68 1.27
CA ILE A 37 -11.43 5.58 1.62
C ILE A 37 -12.31 6.20 0.53
N VAL A 38 -11.95 7.41 0.06
CA VAL A 38 -12.71 8.09 -1.00
C VAL A 38 -12.61 7.34 -2.33
N LEU A 39 -11.41 6.88 -2.69
CA LEU A 39 -11.17 6.14 -3.93
C LEU A 39 -11.91 4.81 -3.94
N GLY A 40 -11.77 4.01 -2.89
CA GLY A 40 -12.39 2.68 -2.78
C GLY A 40 -13.91 2.74 -2.73
N SER A 41 -14.47 3.76 -2.08
CA SER A 41 -15.92 4.00 -2.06
C SER A 41 -16.45 4.39 -3.45
N ARG A 42 -15.73 5.23 -4.21
CA ARG A 42 -16.15 5.66 -5.56
C ARG A 42 -16.03 4.53 -6.60
N LEU A 43 -14.99 3.71 -6.48
CA LEU A 43 -14.73 2.60 -7.41
C LEU A 43 -15.36 1.28 -6.96
N GLN A 44 -16.06 1.25 -5.81
CA GLN A 44 -16.67 0.06 -5.21
C GLN A 44 -15.69 -1.12 -5.07
N CYS A 45 -14.51 -0.84 -4.53
CA CYS A 45 -13.44 -1.81 -4.36
C CYS A 45 -12.75 -1.64 -3.00
N ASN A 46 -12.06 -2.71 -2.57
CA ASN A 46 -11.18 -2.64 -1.40
C ASN A 46 -9.76 -2.31 -1.86
N ILE A 47 -9.01 -1.58 -1.03
CA ILE A 47 -7.68 -1.10 -1.36
C ILE A 47 -6.67 -1.73 -0.40
N PHE A 48 -5.57 -2.22 -0.97
CA PHE A 48 -4.38 -2.65 -0.24
C PHE A 48 -3.19 -1.79 -0.67
N SER A 49 -2.42 -1.30 0.30
CA SER A 49 -1.20 -0.54 0.04
C SER A 49 -0.13 -0.90 1.06
N TYR A 50 1.14 -0.75 0.70
CA TYR A 50 2.29 -1.20 1.48
C TYR A 50 3.43 -0.19 1.39
N ASP A 51 4.21 -0.05 2.48
CA ASP A 51 5.41 0.77 2.53
C ASP A 51 6.56 0.03 1.84
N TYR A 52 7.38 0.70 1.03
CA TYR A 52 8.62 0.08 0.55
C TYR A 52 9.62 -0.16 1.70
N SER A 53 10.53 -1.11 1.52
CA SER A 53 11.66 -1.32 2.42
C SER A 53 12.44 -0.01 2.71
N GLY A 54 12.43 0.44 3.97
CA GLY A 54 13.09 1.68 4.40
C GLY A 54 12.23 2.95 4.37
N TYR A 55 10.92 2.84 4.07
CA TYR A 55 9.93 3.90 4.23
C TYR A 55 9.03 3.65 5.45
N GLY A 56 8.56 4.73 6.08
CA GLY A 56 7.61 4.66 7.19
C GLY A 56 8.09 3.79 8.35
N ALA A 57 7.31 2.75 8.70
CA ALA A 57 7.65 1.79 9.74
C ALA A 57 8.34 0.51 9.21
N SER A 58 8.58 0.43 7.90
CA SER A 58 9.22 -0.73 7.27
C SER A 58 10.72 -0.74 7.52
N HIS A 59 11.24 -1.88 7.95
CA HIS A 59 12.67 -2.07 8.17
C HIS A 59 13.42 -2.26 6.83
N GLY A 60 14.69 -1.86 6.74
CA GLY A 60 15.54 -2.08 5.55
C GLY A 60 16.16 -0.79 4.97
N LYS A 61 17.10 -0.92 4.02
CA LYS A 61 17.66 0.20 3.26
C LYS A 61 16.85 0.39 1.96
N ALA A 62 16.39 1.61 1.72
CA ALA A 62 15.81 2.00 0.45
C ALA A 62 16.85 1.83 -0.67
N ASN A 63 16.63 0.86 -1.55
CA ASN A 63 17.37 0.72 -2.80
C ASN A 63 16.47 0.11 -3.87
N GLU A 64 16.78 0.41 -5.12
CA GLU A 64 15.96 0.08 -6.28
C GLU A 64 15.72 -1.42 -6.45
N LYS A 65 16.71 -2.25 -6.11
CA LYS A 65 16.61 -3.71 -6.20
C LYS A 65 15.60 -4.28 -5.21
N ASN A 66 15.51 -3.69 -4.01
CA ASN A 66 14.51 -4.06 -3.02
C ASN A 66 13.10 -3.56 -3.42
N MET A 67 13.01 -2.41 -4.10
CA MET A 67 11.73 -1.91 -4.61
C MET A 67 11.10 -2.87 -5.63
N TYR A 68 11.88 -3.38 -6.59
CA TYR A 68 11.37 -4.37 -7.55
C TYR A 68 11.00 -5.70 -6.87
N ALA A 69 11.79 -6.15 -5.88
CA ALA A 69 11.48 -7.36 -5.12
C ALA A 69 10.21 -7.23 -4.27
N ASP A 70 9.96 -6.06 -3.65
CA ASP A 70 8.75 -5.80 -2.86
C ASP A 70 7.50 -5.75 -3.77
N ILE A 71 7.65 -5.24 -5.01
CA ILE A 71 6.60 -5.24 -6.03
C ILE A 71 6.27 -6.67 -6.51
N GLU A 72 7.28 -7.51 -6.79
CA GLU A 72 7.06 -8.90 -7.24
C GLU A 72 6.57 -9.84 -6.12
N ALA A 73 6.87 -9.54 -4.85
CA ALA A 73 6.48 -10.37 -3.71
C ALA A 73 5.03 -10.14 -3.25
N THR A 74 4.31 -9.19 -3.84
CA THR A 74 2.90 -8.86 -3.54
C THR A 74 1.97 -9.44 -4.60
#